data_AF-A0A2G9N6V3-F1
#
_entry.id   AF-A0A2G9N6V3-F1
#
_cell.length_a   1.000
_cell.length_b   1.000
_cell.length_c   1.000
_cell.angle_alpha   90.00
_cell.angle_beta   90.00
_cell.angle_gamma   90.00
#
_symmetry.space_group_name_H-M   'P 1'
#
loop_
_entity.id
_entity.type
_entity.pdbx_description
1 polymer ?
#
loop_
_entity_poly.entity_id
_entity_poly.type
_entity_poly.pdbx_seq_one_letter_code
_entity_poly.pdbx_strand_id
1 'polypeptide(L)'
;MEEIKLQLLIAFIPPIITLIGAFIILAIRDIWLNKRNIERENRRRVIENKLIYLYSPLYANLQIGTAMLKNKTFFTTTSTNDKGKEGKPKELIDEIISKYFFLASKRLQPYLAKLYGVGFYNIKKEDADKLMEFLEEDYNILRDEYYGKK
;
A
#
# COMPACT_ATOMS: atom_id res chain seq x y z
N MET A 1 44.03 -16.69 54.29
CA MET A 1 43.95 -15.81 53.09
C MET A 1 43.05 -16.40 52.00
N GLU A 2 42.88 -17.73 51.91
CA GLU A 2 41.98 -18.38 50.93
C GLU A 2 40.48 -18.30 51.28
N GLU A 3 40.10 -18.38 52.56
CA GLU A 3 38.69 -18.30 52.98
C GLU A 3 38.04 -16.94 52.67
N ILE A 4 38.80 -15.85 52.76
CA ILE A 4 38.33 -14.50 52.43
C ILE A 4 38.02 -14.38 50.93
N LYS A 5 38.81 -15.05 50.06
CA LYS A 5 38.57 -15.08 48.61
C LYS A 5 37.29 -15.87 48.27
N LEU A 6 37.03 -16.97 48.99
CA LEU A 6 35.85 -17.80 48.78
C LEU A 6 34.55 -17.12 49.22
N GLN A 7 34.56 -16.40 50.36
CA GLN A 7 33.42 -15.62 50.82
C GLN A 7 33.10 -14.43 49.92
N LEU A 8 34.14 -13.76 49.39
CA LEU A 8 33.96 -12.74 48.34
C LEU A 8 33.33 -13.36 47.09
N LEU A 9 33.83 -14.50 46.61
CA LEU A 9 33.28 -15.16 45.41
C LEU A 9 31.77 -15.46 45.56
N ILE A 10 31.36 -16.01 46.72
CA ILE A 10 29.95 -16.36 47.01
C ILE A 10 29.07 -15.12 47.16
N ALA A 11 29.61 -13.99 47.65
CA ALA A 11 28.86 -12.73 47.77
C ALA A 11 28.65 -12.04 46.41
N PHE A 12 29.55 -12.24 45.43
CA PHE A 12 29.48 -11.60 44.11
C PHE A 12 28.76 -12.44 43.04
N ILE A 13 28.65 -13.76 43.18
CA ILE A 13 27.93 -14.62 42.22
C ILE A 13 26.41 -14.31 42.15
N PRO A 14 25.66 -14.17 43.26
CA PRO A 14 24.23 -13.86 43.22
C PRO A 14 23.89 -12.54 42.50
N PRO A 15 24.55 -11.40 42.79
CA PRO A 15 24.25 -10.14 42.09
C PRO A 15 24.58 -10.21 40.59
N ILE A 16 25.63 -10.94 40.19
CA ILE A 16 25.98 -11.18 38.78
C ILE A 16 24.88 -11.99 38.07
N ILE A 17 24.36 -13.05 38.71
CA ILE A 17 23.26 -13.86 38.13
C ILE A 17 21.99 -13.02 37.96
N THR A 18 21.64 -12.17 38.92
CA THR A 18 20.50 -11.23 38.76
C THR A 18 20.73 -10.19 37.67
N LEU A 19 21.95 -9.69 37.50
CA LEU A 19 22.32 -8.77 36.42
C LEU A 19 22.19 -9.42 35.04
N ILE A 20 22.68 -10.66 34.90
CA ILE A 20 22.55 -11.45 33.68
C ILE A 20 21.07 -11.74 33.38
N GLY A 21 20.29 -12.13 34.40
CA GLY A 21 18.85 -12.35 34.26
C GLY A 21 18.10 -11.09 33.80
N ALA A 22 18.39 -9.94 34.41
CA ALA A 22 17.80 -8.66 34.02
C ALA A 22 18.18 -8.27 32.58
N PHE A 23 19.43 -8.49 32.18
CA PHE A 23 19.90 -8.23 30.83
C PHE A 23 19.17 -9.09 29.79
N ILE A 24 18.95 -10.38 30.08
CA ILE A 24 18.20 -11.30 29.20
C ILE A 24 16.75 -10.83 29.03
N ILE A 25 16.08 -10.42 30.11
CA ILE A 25 14.69 -9.93 30.04
C ILE A 25 14.59 -8.67 29.19
N LEU A 26 15.51 -7.72 29.36
CA LEU A 26 15.57 -6.50 28.55
C LEU A 26 15.86 -6.82 27.07
N ALA A 27 16.78 -7.73 26.79
CA ALA A 27 17.09 -8.16 25.42
C ALA A 27 15.87 -8.81 24.74
N ILE A 28 15.12 -9.68 25.42
CA ILE A 28 13.88 -10.28 24.89
C ILE A 28 12.83 -9.20 24.58
N ARG A 29 12.65 -8.24 25.49
CA ARG A 29 11.74 -7.11 25.28
C ARG A 29 12.12 -6.30 24.04
N ASP A 30 13.40 -5.96 23.89
CA ASP A 30 13.89 -5.17 22.76
C ASP A 30 13.75 -5.92 21.44
N ILE A 31 14.02 -7.23 21.41
CA ILE A 31 13.78 -8.08 20.23
C ILE A 31 12.30 -8.06 19.84
N TRP A 32 11.40 -8.19 20.81
CA TRP A 32 9.96 -8.18 20.57
C TRP A 32 9.46 -6.82 20.03
N LEU A 33 9.94 -5.72 20.63
CA LEU A 33 9.62 -4.37 20.18
C LEU A 33 10.18 -4.10 18.78
N ASN A 34 11.42 -4.52 18.50
CA ASN A 34 12.04 -4.36 17.20
C ASN A 34 11.30 -5.15 16.11
N LYS A 35 10.94 -6.41 16.40
CA LYS A 35 10.12 -7.22 15.49
C LYS A 35 8.80 -6.54 15.14
N ARG A 36 8.10 -5.99 16.14
CA ARG A 36 6.84 -5.26 15.96
C ARG A 36 7.00 -3.95 15.18
N ASN A 37 8.17 -3.32 15.26
CA ASN A 37 8.48 -2.12 14.47
C ASN A 37 8.76 -2.49 13.01
N ILE A 38 9.57 -3.53 12.78
CA ILE A 38 9.85 -4.06 11.43
C ILE A 38 8.57 -4.51 10.74
N GLU A 39 7.68 -5.22 11.43
CA GLU A 39 6.37 -5.61 10.88
C GLU A 39 5.51 -4.41 10.49
N ARG A 40 5.48 -3.36 11.33
CA ARG A 40 4.76 -2.12 11.04
C ARG A 40 5.35 -1.38 9.85
N GLU A 41 6.67 -1.32 9.76
CA GLU A 41 7.39 -0.65 8.67
C GLU A 41 7.22 -1.40 7.35
N ASN A 42 7.32 -2.73 7.36
CA ASN A 42 7.04 -3.58 6.21
C ASN A 42 5.59 -3.41 5.74
N ARG A 43 4.63 -3.38 6.67
CA ARG A 43 3.22 -3.15 6.34
C ARG A 43 3.02 -1.77 5.69
N ARG A 44 3.62 -0.72 6.26
CA ARG A 44 3.59 0.63 5.66
C ARG A 44 4.16 0.65 4.25
N ARG A 45 5.32 0.01 4.03
CA ARG A 45 5.94 -0.09 2.71
C ARG A 45 5.04 -0.80 1.69
N VAL A 46 4.33 -1.85 2.09
CA VAL A 46 3.38 -2.55 1.22
C VAL A 46 2.20 -1.64 0.85
N ILE A 47 1.63 -0.91 1.81
CA ILE A 47 0.55 0.04 1.57
C ILE A 47 1.01 1.17 0.64
N GLU A 48 2.20 1.72 0.91
CA GLU A 48 2.82 2.77 0.11
C GLU A 48 2.99 2.34 -1.34
N ASN A 49 3.52 1.13 -1.57
CA ASN A 49 3.64 0.57 -2.91
C ASN A 49 2.28 0.42 -3.60
N LYS A 50 1.24 -0.04 -2.89
CA LYS A 50 -0.12 -0.08 -3.44
C LYS A 50 -0.62 1.30 -3.85
N LEU A 51 -0.45 2.29 -2.97
CA LEU A 51 -0.90 3.66 -3.21
C LEU A 51 -0.16 4.32 -4.37
N ILE A 52 1.16 4.22 -4.42
CA ILE A 52 2.00 4.89 -5.42
C ILE A 52 1.84 4.26 -6.81
N TYR A 53 1.88 2.93 -6.90
CA TYR A 53 1.98 2.26 -8.19
C TYR A 53 0.63 1.87 -8.79
N LEU A 54 -0.41 1.66 -7.98
CA LEU A 54 -1.70 1.19 -8.46
C LEU A 54 -2.82 2.20 -8.20
N TYR A 55 -3.14 2.48 -6.93
CA TYR A 55 -4.39 3.18 -6.61
C TYR A 55 -4.35 4.66 -6.99
N SER A 56 -3.28 5.41 -6.65
CA SER A 56 -3.18 6.82 -7.02
C SER A 56 -3.15 7.04 -8.54
N PRO A 57 -2.33 6.33 -9.33
CA PRO A 57 -2.31 6.54 -10.77
C PRO A 57 -3.60 6.08 -11.45
N LEU A 58 -4.23 4.98 -11.01
CA LEU A 58 -5.56 4.61 -11.52
C LEU A 58 -6.60 5.68 -11.18
N TYR A 59 -6.67 6.11 -9.93
CA TYR A 59 -7.68 7.09 -9.48
C TYR A 59 -7.53 8.43 -10.20
N ALA A 60 -6.30 8.92 -10.36
CA ALA A 60 -6.02 10.14 -11.10
C ALA A 60 -6.45 10.04 -12.58
N ASN A 61 -6.08 8.96 -13.27
CA ASN A 61 -6.44 8.78 -14.68
C ASN A 61 -7.96 8.62 -14.87
N LEU A 62 -8.62 7.93 -13.96
CA LEU A 62 -10.07 7.71 -14.02
C LEU A 62 -10.87 8.97 -13.63
N GLN A 63 -10.40 9.76 -12.65
CA GLN A 63 -10.98 11.09 -12.37
C GLN A 63 -10.86 12.03 -13.57
N ILE A 64 -9.71 12.05 -14.24
CA ILE A 64 -9.52 12.86 -15.45
C ILE A 64 -10.49 12.39 -16.55
N GLY A 65 -10.60 11.08 -16.77
CA GLY A 65 -11.55 10.51 -17.74
C GLY A 65 -13.01 10.83 -17.43
N THR A 66 -13.41 10.74 -16.16
CA THR A 66 -14.79 11.06 -15.73
C THR A 66 -15.10 12.56 -15.75
N ALA A 67 -14.15 13.42 -15.40
CA ALA A 67 -14.28 14.88 -15.51
C ALA A 67 -14.43 15.30 -16.99
N MET A 68 -13.68 14.67 -17.90
CA MET A 68 -13.82 14.86 -19.34
C MET A 68 -15.22 14.45 -19.85
N LEU A 69 -15.81 13.38 -19.32
CA LEU A 69 -17.17 12.94 -19.68
C LEU A 69 -18.27 13.84 -19.11
N LYS A 70 -18.06 14.41 -17.91
CA LYS A 70 -19.05 15.25 -17.23
C LYS A 70 -19.10 16.67 -17.82
N ASN A 71 -17.97 17.18 -18.32
CA ASN A 71 -17.89 18.42 -19.08
C ASN A 71 -18.10 18.18 -20.58
N LYS A 72 -19.34 17.82 -20.96
CA LYS A 72 -19.77 17.71 -22.37
C LYS A 72 -19.63 19.01 -23.18
N THR A 73 -19.21 20.11 -22.56
CA THR A 73 -18.95 21.43 -23.16
C THR A 73 -17.48 21.70 -23.48
N PHE A 74 -16.51 20.86 -23.07
CA PHE A 74 -15.09 21.09 -23.39
C PHE A 74 -14.62 20.43 -24.70
N PHE A 75 -15.51 19.71 -25.39
CA PHE A 75 -15.19 18.93 -26.60
C PHE A 75 -15.77 19.49 -27.91
N THR A 76 -16.22 20.75 -27.95
CA THR A 76 -16.52 21.40 -29.24
C THR A 76 -15.27 21.96 -29.95
N THR A 77 -14.06 21.80 -29.40
CA THR A 77 -12.82 22.26 -30.06
C THR A 77 -11.77 21.20 -30.36
N THR A 78 -11.98 19.93 -30.02
CA THR A 78 -11.12 18.85 -30.53
C THR A 78 -11.80 18.19 -31.73
N SER A 79 -11.57 18.87 -32.86
CA SER A 79 -11.66 18.41 -34.24
C SER A 79 -11.86 16.90 -34.41
N THR A 80 -12.86 16.57 -35.22
CA THR A 80 -13.22 15.27 -35.80
C THR A 80 -12.11 14.54 -36.59
N ASN A 81 -10.83 14.89 -36.40
CA ASN A 81 -9.65 14.27 -37.03
C ASN A 81 -8.62 13.69 -36.04
N ASP A 82 -8.84 13.68 -34.73
CA ASP A 82 -7.83 13.22 -33.76
C ASP A 82 -7.95 11.72 -33.38
N LYS A 83 -7.93 10.83 -34.39
CA LYS A 83 -7.88 9.35 -34.21
C LYS A 83 -6.60 8.85 -33.49
N GLY A 84 -5.72 9.75 -33.04
CA GLY A 84 -4.41 9.43 -32.44
C GLY A 84 -4.27 9.69 -30.94
N LYS A 85 -5.29 10.24 -30.25
CA LYS A 85 -5.17 10.62 -28.82
C LYS A 85 -6.00 9.80 -27.85
N GLU A 86 -6.96 9.00 -28.32
CA GLU A 86 -7.73 8.08 -27.46
C GLU A 86 -6.87 6.92 -26.92
N GLY A 87 -5.77 6.58 -27.59
CA GLY A 87 -4.87 5.49 -27.20
C GLY A 87 -4.03 5.75 -25.95
N LYS A 88 -3.55 6.98 -25.74
CA LYS A 88 -2.60 7.31 -24.67
C LYS A 88 -3.11 7.04 -23.24
N PRO A 89 -4.31 7.49 -22.83
CA PRO A 89 -4.81 7.22 -21.48
C PRO A 89 -5.16 5.74 -21.29
N LYS A 90 -5.57 5.04 -22.36
CA LYS A 90 -5.81 3.59 -22.32
C LYS A 90 -4.50 2.82 -22.13
N GLU A 91 -3.48 3.13 -22.92
CA GLU A 91 -2.16 2.49 -22.84
C GLU A 91 -1.54 2.63 -21.45
N LEU A 92 -1.66 3.80 -20.82
CA LEU A 92 -1.20 4.01 -19.45
C LEU A 92 -1.96 3.16 -18.42
N ILE A 93 -3.29 3.07 -18.53
CA ILE A 93 -4.10 2.23 -17.64
C ILE A 93 -3.74 0.76 -17.84
N ASP A 94 -3.61 0.32 -19.09
CA ASP A 94 -3.22 -1.05 -19.42
C ASP A 94 -1.81 -1.37 -18.90
N GLU A 95 -0.86 -0.42 -18.98
CA GLU A 95 0.48 -0.58 -18.42
C GLU A 95 0.44 -0.70 -16.89
N ILE A 96 -0.33 0.15 -16.21
CA ILE A 96 -0.51 0.10 -14.75
C ILE A 96 -1.12 -1.25 -14.34
N ILE A 97 -2.17 -1.68 -15.03
CA ILE A 97 -2.81 -2.96 -14.75
C ILE A 97 -1.82 -4.09 -14.98
N SER A 98 -1.16 -4.16 -16.14
CA SER A 98 -0.21 -5.21 -16.47
C SER A 98 0.91 -5.36 -15.43
N LYS A 99 1.48 -4.24 -14.99
CA LYS A 99 2.60 -4.23 -14.03
C LYS A 99 2.16 -4.43 -12.58
N TYR A 100 1.01 -3.88 -12.19
CA TYR A 100 0.64 -3.74 -10.78
C TYR A 100 -0.67 -4.42 -10.39
N PHE A 101 -1.26 -5.25 -11.27
CA PHE A 101 -2.48 -6.00 -10.97
C PHE A 101 -2.41 -6.81 -9.67
N PHE A 102 -1.25 -7.39 -9.36
CA PHE A 102 -1.02 -8.18 -8.15
C PHE A 102 -1.17 -7.36 -6.84
N LEU A 103 -1.08 -6.03 -6.92
CA LEU A 103 -1.28 -5.12 -5.80
C LEU A 103 -2.77 -4.82 -5.51
N ALA A 104 -3.65 -5.13 -6.46
CA ALA A 104 -5.08 -4.86 -6.36
C ALA A 104 -5.76 -5.75 -5.31
N SER A 105 -6.82 -5.23 -4.68
CA SER A 105 -7.66 -6.03 -3.80
C SER A 105 -8.40 -7.12 -4.58
N LYS A 106 -8.75 -8.22 -3.92
CA LYS A 106 -9.48 -9.33 -4.55
C LYS A 106 -10.80 -8.89 -5.18
N ARG A 107 -11.43 -7.84 -4.63
CA ARG A 107 -12.68 -7.28 -5.15
C ARG A 107 -12.47 -6.40 -6.37
N LEU A 108 -11.33 -5.71 -6.48
CA LEU A 108 -11.01 -4.82 -7.59
C LEU A 108 -10.46 -5.57 -8.81
N GLN A 109 -9.76 -6.69 -8.59
CA GLN A 109 -9.15 -7.52 -9.64
C GLN A 109 -10.09 -7.89 -10.80
N PRO A 110 -11.33 -8.38 -10.59
CA PRO A 110 -12.22 -8.73 -11.69
C PRO A 110 -12.55 -7.55 -12.60
N TYR A 111 -12.65 -6.34 -12.03
CA TYR A 111 -13.01 -5.13 -12.79
C TYR A 111 -11.80 -4.57 -13.54
N LEU A 112 -10.60 -4.61 -12.94
CA LEU A 112 -9.36 -4.26 -13.65
C LEU A 112 -9.10 -5.20 -14.82
N ALA A 113 -9.37 -6.50 -14.67
CA ALA A 113 -9.23 -7.46 -15.76
C ALA A 113 -10.19 -7.17 -16.92
N LYS A 114 -11.42 -6.73 -16.64
CA LYS A 114 -12.38 -6.28 -17.66
C LYS A 114 -11.95 -4.97 -18.33
N LEU A 115 -11.30 -4.09 -17.57
CA LEU A 115 -10.81 -2.80 -18.07
C LEU A 115 -9.60 -2.98 -19.01
N TYR A 116 -8.74 -3.95 -18.70
CA TYR A 116 -7.51 -4.25 -19.45
C TYR A 116 -7.79 -4.54 -20.93
N GLY A 117 -7.12 -3.79 -21.82
CA GLY A 117 -7.24 -3.94 -23.26
C GLY A 117 -8.55 -3.43 -23.87
N VAL A 118 -9.56 -3.15 -23.05
CA VAL A 118 -10.86 -2.59 -23.48
C VAL A 118 -10.84 -1.07 -23.35
N GLY A 119 -10.27 -0.56 -22.26
CA GLY A 119 -10.23 0.86 -21.91
C GLY A 119 -11.53 1.35 -21.25
N PHE A 120 -11.43 2.42 -20.44
CA PHE A 120 -12.51 2.87 -19.57
C PHE A 120 -13.79 3.30 -20.30
N TYR A 121 -13.67 3.79 -21.53
CA TYR A 121 -14.81 4.28 -22.31
C TYR A 121 -15.68 3.15 -22.92
N ASN A 122 -15.14 1.92 -22.97
CA ASN A 122 -15.80 0.79 -23.63
C ASN A 122 -16.31 -0.28 -22.65
N ILE A 123 -16.10 -0.12 -21.35
CA ILE A 123 -16.66 -1.02 -20.35
C ILE A 123 -18.14 -0.68 -20.07
N LYS A 124 -18.90 -1.65 -19.57
CA LYS A 124 -20.28 -1.41 -19.14
C LYS A 124 -20.30 -0.38 -18.01
N LYS A 125 -21.24 0.56 -18.06
CA LYS A 125 -21.38 1.61 -17.04
C LYS A 125 -21.45 1.05 -15.62
N GLU A 126 -22.20 -0.02 -15.41
CA GLU A 126 -22.31 -0.70 -14.11
C GLU A 126 -20.97 -1.24 -13.59
N ASP A 127 -20.12 -1.75 -14.49
CA ASP A 127 -18.79 -2.23 -14.15
C ASP A 127 -17.83 -1.06 -13.89
N ALA A 128 -17.99 0.06 -14.60
CA ALA A 128 -17.23 1.30 -14.38
C ALA A 128 -17.55 1.94 -13.04
N ASP A 129 -18.84 2.03 -12.70
CA ASP A 129 -19.31 2.63 -11.46
C ASP A 129 -18.79 1.81 -10.26
N LYS A 130 -18.89 0.48 -10.32
CA LYS A 130 -18.32 -0.42 -9.29
C LYS A 130 -16.80 -0.36 -9.20
N LEU A 131 -16.11 -0.22 -10.34
CA LEU A 131 -14.66 -0.07 -10.36
C LEU A 131 -14.25 1.22 -9.64
N MET A 132 -14.95 2.34 -9.90
CA MET A 132 -14.69 3.61 -9.23
C MET A 132 -14.99 3.54 -7.73
N GLU A 133 -16.13 2.94 -7.35
CA GLU A 133 -16.52 2.72 -5.95
C GLU A 133 -15.45 1.94 -5.19
N PHE A 134 -15.06 0.75 -5.69
CA PHE A 134 -14.06 -0.07 -5.01
C PHE A 134 -12.67 0.57 -5.00
N LEU A 135 -12.29 1.27 -6.06
CA LEU A 135 -11.03 1.98 -6.12
C LEU A 135 -10.97 3.11 -5.07
N GLU A 136 -12.05 3.87 -4.93
CA GLU A 136 -12.14 4.97 -3.96
C GLU A 136 -12.17 4.46 -2.51
N GLU A 137 -12.97 3.42 -2.24
CA GLU A 137 -12.99 2.78 -0.92
C GLU A 137 -11.62 2.21 -0.54
N ASP A 138 -11.01 1.42 -1.42
CA ASP A 138 -9.70 0.82 -1.17
C ASP A 138 -8.62 1.90 -1.02
N TYR A 139 -8.67 2.96 -1.83
CA TYR A 139 -7.76 4.10 -1.71
C TYR A 139 -7.88 4.78 -0.33
N ASN A 140 -9.11 5.06 0.12
CA ASN A 140 -9.34 5.70 1.42
C ASN A 140 -8.89 4.80 2.58
N ILE A 141 -9.20 3.50 2.53
CA ILE A 141 -8.74 2.54 3.54
C ILE A 141 -7.20 2.50 3.61
N LEU A 142 -6.53 2.39 2.45
CA LEU A 142 -5.07 2.35 2.38
C LEU A 142 -4.44 3.67 2.85
N ARG A 143 -5.06 4.81 2.50
CA ARG A 143 -4.63 6.13 2.93
C ARG A 143 -4.72 6.28 4.44
N ASP A 144 -5.84 5.91 5.04
CA ASP A 144 -6.03 5.98 6.49
C ASP A 144 -5.07 5.06 7.23
N GLU A 145 -4.86 3.85 6.71
CA GLU A 145 -3.87 2.90 7.25
C GLU A 145 -2.43 3.42 7.14
N TYR A 146 -2.10 4.13 6.07
CA TYR A 146 -0.78 4.76 5.88
C TYR A 146 -0.54 5.89 6.89
N TYR A 147 -1.51 6.81 7.03
CA TYR A 147 -1.40 7.94 7.95
C TYR A 147 -1.63 7.56 9.43
N GLY A 148 -2.00 6.31 9.70
CA GLY A 148 -2.28 5.84 11.06
C GLY A 148 -3.56 6.43 11.64
N LYS A 149 -4.49 6.89 10.80
CA LYS A 149 -5.84 7.25 11.21
C LYS A 149 -6.63 5.95 11.35
N LYS A 150 -6.78 5.48 12.58
CA LYS A 150 -7.70 4.40 12.96
C LYS A 150 -8.62 4.91 14.04
#